data_AF-A0A0L7KKQ2-F1
#
_entry.id   AF-A0A0L7KKQ2-F1
#
_cell.length_a   1.000
_cell.length_b   1.000
_cell.length_c   1.000
_cell.angle_alpha   90.00
_cell.angle_beta   90.00
_cell.angle_gamma   90.00
#
_symmetry.space_group_name_H-M   'P 1'
#
loop_
_entity.id
_entity.type
_entity.pdbx_description
1 polymer ?
#
loop_
_entity_poly.entity_id
_entity_poly.type
_entity_poly.pdbx_seq_one_letter_code
_entity_poly.pdbx_strand_id
1 'polypeptide(L)'
;INGDSGEKTTYKQLLQGTVDLAAGLSRIGVCRGDVVALCGQNTPQYLTAALAALCCGATITTLNLILKTIIQLDGTAVERSVLLLNSLPVAGSHILGFEPAHVDGSDGAFILYSSGTTGLPKGVMLSNLNVLYSIALFE
;
A
#
# COMPACT_ATOMS: atom_id res chain seq x y z
N ILE A 1 -6.16 16.48 1.10
CA ILE A 1 -7.48 17.06 1.49
C ILE A 1 -8.51 16.01 1.12
N ASN A 2 -9.41 15.66 2.04
CA ASN A 2 -10.52 14.76 1.70
C ASN A 2 -11.51 15.52 0.81
N GLY A 3 -11.83 14.97 -0.37
CA GLY A 3 -12.71 15.61 -1.35
C GLY A 3 -14.15 15.78 -0.89
N ASP A 4 -14.63 14.89 -0.01
CA ASP A 4 -16.01 14.87 0.46
C ASP A 4 -16.19 15.69 1.75
N SER A 5 -15.26 15.57 2.71
CA SER A 5 -15.37 16.25 4.02
C SER A 5 -14.65 17.60 4.09
N GLY A 6 -13.77 17.91 3.13
CA GLY A 6 -12.91 19.10 3.17
C GLY A 6 -11.81 19.04 4.23
N GLU A 7 -11.71 17.94 4.98
CA GLU A 7 -10.73 17.76 6.04
C GLU A 7 -9.30 17.78 5.47
N LYS A 8 -8.41 18.49 6.18
CA LYS A 8 -7.01 18.64 5.81
C LYS A 8 -6.13 17.80 6.74
N THR A 9 -5.33 16.92 6.13
CA THR A 9 -4.28 16.17 6.83
C THR A 9 -2.94 16.86 6.55
N THR A 10 -2.20 17.19 7.62
CA THR A 10 -0.82 17.70 7.51
C THR A 10 0.16 16.57 7.23
N TYR A 11 1.35 16.89 6.69
CA TYR A 11 2.42 15.91 6.52
C TYR A 11 2.81 15.20 7.83
N LYS A 12 2.81 15.94 8.95
CA LYS A 12 3.09 15.36 10.28
C LYS A 12 2.04 14.33 10.69
N GLN A 13 0.75 14.63 10.50
CA GLN A 13 -0.33 13.69 10.79
C GLN A 13 -0.30 12.47 9.87
N LEU A 14 0.00 12.68 8.58
CA LEU A 14 0.16 11.60 7.62
C LEU A 14 1.32 10.67 8.05
N LEU A 15 2.48 11.24 8.35
CA LEU A 15 3.66 10.49 8.77
C LEU A 15 3.39 9.69 10.06
N GLN A 16 2.77 10.32 11.06
CA GLN A 16 2.42 9.62 12.30
C GLN A 16 1.49 8.43 12.03
N GLY A 17 0.42 8.64 11.25
CA GLY A 17 -0.49 7.57 10.88
C GLY A 17 0.20 6.45 10.09
N THR A 18 1.15 6.80 9.21
CA THR A 18 1.94 5.82 8.45
C THR A 18 2.79 4.96 9.37
N VAL A 19 3.52 5.57 10.31
CA VAL A 19 4.39 4.87 11.26
C VAL A 19 3.57 3.93 12.16
N ASP A 20 2.47 4.43 12.69
CA ASP A 20 1.59 3.67 13.59
C ASP A 20 0.98 2.46 12.88
N LEU A 21 0.56 2.64 11.62
CA LEU A 21 -0.01 1.59 10.80
C LEU A 21 1.06 0.59 10.32
N ALA A 22 2.23 1.05 9.93
CA ALA A 22 3.34 0.18 9.50
C ALA A 22 3.77 -0.75 10.64
N ALA A 23 3.88 -0.22 11.86
CA ALA A 23 4.14 -1.04 13.04
C ALA A 23 3.03 -2.09 13.28
N GLY A 24 1.77 -1.73 13.04
CA GLY A 24 0.64 -2.66 13.07
C GLY A 24 0.73 -3.75 12.02
N LEU A 25 1.02 -3.39 10.76
CA LEU A 25 1.20 -4.30 9.64
C LEU A 25 2.36 -5.28 9.89
N SER A 26 3.50 -4.80 10.38
CA SER A 26 4.62 -5.68 10.73
C SER A 26 4.28 -6.67 11.85
N ARG A 27 3.45 -6.29 12.83
CA ARG A 27 3.00 -7.21 13.90
C ARG A 27 2.11 -8.34 13.40
N ILE A 28 1.34 -8.10 12.34
CA ILE A 28 0.52 -9.15 11.70
C ILE A 28 1.30 -9.92 10.62
N GLY A 29 2.61 -9.67 10.51
CA GLY A 29 3.52 -10.44 9.66
C GLY A 29 3.80 -9.84 8.29
N VAL A 30 3.28 -8.66 7.95
CA VAL A 30 3.61 -8.02 6.67
C VAL A 30 5.09 -7.68 6.63
N CYS A 31 5.75 -8.16 5.59
CA CYS A 31 7.20 -8.05 5.44
C CYS A 31 7.63 -7.84 3.98
N ARG A 32 8.93 -7.64 3.79
CA ARG A 32 9.53 -7.49 2.46
C ARG A 32 9.23 -8.71 1.59
N GLY A 33 8.70 -8.46 0.40
CA GLY A 33 8.32 -9.50 -0.57
C GLY A 33 6.83 -9.86 -0.56
N ASP A 34 6.07 -9.41 0.46
CA ASP A 34 4.62 -9.56 0.44
C ASP A 34 3.96 -8.62 -0.58
N VAL A 35 2.82 -9.06 -1.12
CA VAL A 35 1.95 -8.22 -1.95
C VAL A 35 0.70 -7.86 -1.16
N VAL A 36 0.52 -6.57 -0.87
CA VAL A 36 -0.63 -6.05 -0.12
C VAL A 36 -1.63 -5.42 -1.09
N ALA A 37 -2.84 -5.97 -1.13
CA ALA A 37 -3.94 -5.42 -1.91
C ALA A 37 -4.67 -4.32 -1.11
N LEU A 38 -4.73 -3.11 -1.66
CA LEU A 38 -5.48 -1.99 -1.09
C LEU A 38 -6.80 -1.81 -1.82
N CYS A 39 -7.90 -1.79 -1.06
CA CYS A 39 -9.24 -1.56 -1.57
C CYS A 39 -9.89 -0.46 -0.71
N GLY A 40 -10.19 0.70 -1.31
CA GLY A 40 -10.59 1.88 -0.55
C GLY A 40 -10.98 3.06 -1.43
N GLN A 41 -11.59 4.07 -0.82
CA GLN A 41 -11.88 5.34 -1.49
C GLN A 41 -10.60 6.18 -1.58
N ASN A 42 -10.56 7.12 -2.53
CA ASN A 42 -9.47 8.09 -2.62
C ASN A 42 -9.51 9.09 -1.46
N THR A 43 -8.97 8.68 -0.33
CA THR A 43 -8.98 9.40 0.95
C THR A 43 -7.56 9.44 1.52
N PRO A 44 -7.24 10.36 2.45
CA PRO A 44 -5.93 10.37 3.11
C PRO A 44 -5.54 9.02 3.73
N GLN A 45 -6.52 8.27 4.23
CA GLN A 45 -6.36 6.93 4.80
C GLN A 45 -5.80 5.92 3.78
N TYR A 46 -6.21 6.02 2.51
CA TYR A 46 -5.68 5.18 1.44
C TYR A 46 -4.18 5.43 1.24
N LEU A 47 -3.77 6.70 1.27
CA LEU A 47 -2.36 7.08 1.18
C LEU A 47 -1.57 6.62 2.41
N THR A 48 -2.13 6.77 3.62
CA THR A 48 -1.52 6.24 4.84
C THR A 48 -1.27 4.74 4.75
N ALA A 49 -2.26 3.97 4.28
CA ALA A 49 -2.14 2.52 4.12
C ALA A 49 -1.08 2.13 3.07
N ALA A 50 -1.03 2.85 1.95
CA ALA A 50 0.00 2.65 0.94
C ALA A 50 1.40 2.90 1.50
N LEU A 51 1.63 4.07 2.12
CA LEU A 51 2.93 4.38 2.69
C LEU A 51 3.33 3.38 3.79
N ALA A 52 2.39 2.96 4.63
CA ALA A 52 2.67 2.00 5.69
C ALA A 52 3.10 0.64 5.13
N ALA A 53 2.42 0.13 4.10
CA ALA A 53 2.81 -1.13 3.45
C ALA A 53 4.20 -1.03 2.79
N LEU A 54 4.50 0.09 2.12
CA LEU A 54 5.84 0.34 1.56
C LEU A 54 6.91 0.41 2.66
N CYS A 55 6.60 1.03 3.80
CA CYS A 55 7.51 1.04 4.95
C CYS A 55 7.77 -0.36 5.53
N CYS A 56 6.85 -1.32 5.37
CA CYS A 56 7.08 -2.73 5.71
C CYS A 56 7.88 -3.50 4.63
N GLY A 57 8.20 -2.84 3.50
CA GLY A 57 8.87 -3.44 2.34
C GLY A 57 7.95 -4.22 1.40
N ALA A 58 6.63 -4.11 1.57
CA ALA A 58 5.66 -4.81 0.75
C ALA A 58 5.40 -4.10 -0.57
N THR A 59 5.04 -4.86 -1.60
CA THR A 59 4.55 -4.35 -2.89
C THR A 59 3.05 -4.11 -2.82
N ILE A 60 2.57 -3.00 -3.35
CA ILE A 60 1.14 -2.66 -3.34
C ILE A 60 0.46 -3.06 -4.64
N THR A 61 -0.69 -3.70 -4.57
CA THR A 61 -1.65 -3.74 -5.69
C THR A 61 -2.93 -3.00 -5.30
N THR A 62 -3.57 -2.34 -6.25
CA THR A 62 -4.81 -1.59 -5.99
C THR A 62 -6.01 -2.33 -6.53
N LEU A 63 -7.10 -2.30 -5.77
CA LEU A 63 -8.38 -2.91 -6.12
C LEU A 63 -9.48 -1.85 -6.07
N ASN A 64 -10.39 -1.93 -7.04
CA ASN A 64 -11.54 -1.03 -7.09
C ASN A 64 -12.62 -1.46 -6.07
N LEU A 65 -13.22 -0.50 -5.37
CA LEU A 65 -14.30 -0.72 -4.42
C LEU A 65 -15.56 -1.38 -4.99
N ILE A 66 -15.80 -1.28 -6.29
CA ILE A 66 -17.00 -1.86 -6.92
C ILE A 66 -16.90 -3.38 -7.14
N LEU A 67 -15.73 -3.97 -6.89
CA LEU A 67 -15.51 -5.41 -7.05
C LEU A 67 -16.33 -6.19 -6.02
N LYS A 68 -17.13 -7.16 -6.50
CA LYS A 68 -17.94 -8.02 -5.62
C LYS A 68 -17.18 -9.25 -5.14
N THR A 69 -16.32 -9.80 -6.00
CA THR A 69 -15.60 -11.05 -5.76
C THR A 69 -14.20 -10.95 -6.33
N ILE A 70 -13.21 -11.41 -5.58
CA ILE A 70 -11.83 -11.58 -6.02
C ILE A 70 -11.59 -13.08 -6.19
N ILE A 71 -11.12 -13.49 -7.36
CA ILE A 71 -10.77 -14.88 -7.66
C ILE A 71 -9.26 -14.93 -7.93
N GLN A 72 -8.54 -15.68 -7.12
CA GLN A 72 -7.12 -15.96 -7.35
C GLN A 72 -6.99 -17.10 -8.36
N LEU A 73 -6.27 -16.86 -9.46
CA LEU A 73 -6.12 -17.84 -10.53
C LEU A 73 -4.98 -18.84 -10.26
N ASP A 74 -3.89 -18.37 -9.64
CA ASP A 74 -2.65 -19.12 -9.49
C ASP A 74 -2.06 -19.01 -8.07
N GLY A 75 -1.26 -20.00 -7.68
CA GLY A 75 -0.60 -20.07 -6.36
C GLY A 75 -1.44 -20.77 -5.29
N THR A 76 -0.97 -20.73 -4.05
CA THR A 76 -1.71 -21.26 -2.90
C THR A 76 -2.87 -20.33 -2.56
N ALA A 77 -4.07 -20.90 -2.40
CA ALA A 77 -5.24 -20.14 -1.99
C ALA A 77 -4.95 -19.40 -0.68
N VAL A 78 -5.07 -18.07 -0.71
CA VAL A 78 -4.94 -17.27 0.51
C VAL A 78 -6.17 -17.53 1.39
N GLU A 79 -5.99 -18.23 2.51
CA GLU A 79 -7.11 -18.70 3.36
C GLU A 79 -8.00 -17.56 3.92
N ARG A 80 -7.47 -16.33 4.01
CA ARG A 80 -8.13 -14.99 4.02
C ARG A 80 -7.25 -13.97 4.75
N SER A 81 -7.40 -12.69 4.41
CA SER A 81 -7.55 -11.57 5.38
C SER A 81 -7.87 -10.28 4.62
N VAL A 82 -9.15 -10.07 4.25
CA VAL A 82 -9.61 -8.70 3.99
C VAL A 82 -9.65 -8.02 5.36
N LEU A 83 -8.68 -7.17 5.64
CA LEU A 83 -8.60 -6.43 6.89
C LEU A 83 -9.24 -5.07 6.69
N LEU A 84 -10.10 -4.67 7.60
CA LEU A 84 -10.53 -3.28 7.66
C LEU A 84 -9.38 -2.47 8.25
N LEU A 85 -9.08 -1.31 7.65
CA LEU A 85 -8.02 -0.43 8.13
C LEU A 85 -8.17 -0.11 9.62
N ASN A 86 -9.40 0.07 10.10
CA ASN A 86 -9.72 0.37 11.50
C ASN A 86 -9.64 -0.84 12.45
N SER A 87 -9.54 -2.06 11.92
CA SER A 87 -9.30 -3.29 12.69
C SER A 87 -7.81 -3.59 12.88
N LEU A 88 -6.93 -2.90 12.15
CA LEU A 88 -5.50 -3.09 12.27
C LEU A 88 -5.01 -2.51 13.61
N PRO A 89 -4.08 -3.21 14.29
CA PRO A 89 -3.53 -2.73 15.55
C PRO A 89 -2.70 -1.47 15.30
N VAL A 90 -3.27 -0.30 15.58
CA VAL A 90 -2.54 0.97 15.54
C VAL A 90 -1.63 1.01 16.76
N ALA A 91 -0.32 0.85 16.55
CA ALA A 91 0.65 1.05 17.61
C ALA A 91 0.78 2.57 17.83
N GLY A 92 0.78 3.05 19.07
CA GLY A 92 1.20 4.43 19.37
C GLY A 92 2.71 4.57 19.22
N SER A 93 3.22 4.35 18.01
CA SER A 93 4.64 4.27 17.72
C SER A 93 5.24 5.67 17.68
N HIS A 94 6.40 5.85 18.28
CA HIS A 94 7.12 7.11 18.15
C HIS A 94 7.81 7.17 16.80
N ILE A 95 7.58 8.27 16.05
CA ILE A 95 8.29 8.53 14.79
C ILE A 95 9.81 8.45 14.99
N LEU A 96 10.30 9.01 16.10
CA LEU A 96 11.69 8.92 16.53
C LEU A 96 11.96 7.50 17.04
N GLY A 97 12.42 6.62 16.15
CA GLY A 97 12.69 5.21 16.45
C GLY A 97 11.95 4.22 15.54
N PHE A 98 11.12 4.71 14.62
CA PHE A 98 10.59 3.89 13.54
C PHE A 98 11.64 3.75 12.44
N GLU A 99 12.09 2.52 12.21
CA GLU A 99 12.97 2.17 11.09
C GLU A 99 12.14 1.40 10.05
N PRO A 100 11.95 1.94 8.84
CA PRO A 100 11.35 1.20 7.74
C PRO A 100 12.15 -0.06 7.41
N ALA A 101 11.50 -1.06 6.81
CA ALA A 101 12.17 -2.24 6.31
C ALA A 101 13.23 -1.87 5.26
N HIS A 102 14.39 -2.52 5.33
CA HIS A 102 15.43 -2.37 4.32
C HIS A 102 14.96 -2.96 2.98
N VAL A 103 14.88 -2.11 1.95
CA VAL A 103 14.52 -2.49 0.57
C VAL A 103 15.62 -2.09 -0.41
N ASP A 104 15.76 -2.87 -1.48
CA ASP A 104 16.61 -2.53 -2.62
C ASP A 104 15.80 -1.75 -3.67
N GLY A 105 16.48 -0.92 -4.47
CA GLY A 105 15.81 -0.14 -5.52
C GLY A 105 15.06 -1.00 -6.55
N SER A 106 15.48 -2.25 -6.73
CA SER A 106 14.84 -3.24 -7.61
C SER A 106 13.61 -3.92 -7.01
N ASP A 107 13.36 -3.77 -5.70
CA ASP A 107 12.16 -4.34 -5.08
C ASP A 107 10.90 -3.70 -5.64
N GLY A 108 9.84 -4.50 -5.77
CA GLY A 108 8.53 -4.04 -6.24
C GLY A 108 7.90 -3.04 -5.28
N ALA A 109 7.50 -1.88 -5.79
CA ALA A 109 6.70 -0.89 -5.08
C ALA A 109 5.21 -1.04 -5.42
N PHE A 110 4.88 -1.21 -6.70
CA PHE A 110 3.50 -1.35 -7.16
C PHE A 110 3.32 -2.46 -8.19
N ILE A 111 2.15 -3.08 -8.18
CA ILE A 111 1.59 -3.83 -9.30
C ILE A 111 0.33 -3.09 -9.74
N LEU A 112 0.38 -2.49 -10.94
CA LEU A 112 -0.75 -1.77 -11.52
C LEU A 112 -1.30 -2.52 -12.72
N TYR A 113 -2.61 -2.71 -12.77
CA TYR A 113 -3.25 -3.45 -13.84
C TYR A 113 -3.62 -2.53 -15.00
N SER A 114 -3.22 -2.93 -16.20
CA SER A 114 -3.72 -2.33 -17.44
C SER A 114 -5.02 -3.01 -17.86
N SER A 115 -5.92 -2.25 -18.50
CA SER A 115 -7.22 -2.76 -18.96
C SER A 115 -7.12 -3.88 -19.99
N GLY A 116 -5.95 -4.07 -20.61
CA GLY A 116 -5.69 -5.20 -21.52
C GLY A 116 -6.61 -5.17 -22.75
N THR A 117 -6.43 -4.23 -23.66
CA THR A 117 -7.25 -4.17 -24.90
C THR A 117 -7.01 -5.36 -25.85
N THR A 118 -5.98 -6.17 -25.60
CA THR A 118 -5.55 -7.29 -26.45
C THR A 118 -5.63 -8.66 -25.76
N GLY A 119 -6.29 -8.77 -24.60
CA GLY A 119 -6.42 -10.03 -23.87
C GLY A 119 -6.76 -9.85 -22.39
N LEU A 120 -6.32 -10.78 -21.54
CA LEU A 120 -6.50 -10.66 -20.08
C LEU A 120 -5.73 -9.45 -19.51
N PRO A 121 -6.23 -8.83 -18.41
CA PRO A 121 -5.50 -7.77 -17.71
C PRO A 121 -4.09 -8.20 -17.31
N LYS A 122 -3.11 -7.31 -17.51
CA LYS A 122 -1.71 -7.56 -17.16
C LYS A 122 -1.29 -6.65 -16.02
N GLY A 123 -0.77 -7.25 -14.94
CA GLY A 123 -0.13 -6.53 -13.84
C GLY A 123 1.25 -6.04 -14.28
N VAL A 124 1.44 -4.73 -14.24
CA VAL A 124 2.74 -4.08 -14.50
C VAL A 124 3.41 -3.86 -13.15
N MET A 125 4.55 -4.52 -12.96
CA MET A 125 5.37 -4.35 -11.77
C MET A 125 6.27 -3.11 -11.92
N LEU A 126 6.18 -2.21 -10.95
CA LEU A 126 7.01 -1.01 -10.84
C LEU A 126 7.91 -1.16 -9.62
N SER A 127 9.22 -1.06 -9.81
CA SER A 127 10.17 -1.06 -8.70
C SER A 127 10.22 0.30 -7.98
N ASN A 128 10.74 0.32 -6.75
CA ASN A 128 11.01 1.56 -6.02
C ASN A 128 11.82 2.55 -6.87
N LEU A 129 12.85 2.06 -7.56
CA LEU A 129 13.71 2.88 -8.39
C LEU A 129 12.97 3.44 -9.61
N ASN A 130 12.10 2.66 -10.27
CA ASN A 130 11.30 3.16 -11.40
C ASN A 130 10.36 4.29 -10.97
N VAL A 131 9.75 4.17 -9.79
CA VAL A 131 8.86 5.19 -9.23
C VAL A 131 9.63 6.47 -8.90
N LEU A 132 10.76 6.35 -8.21
CA LEU A 132 11.60 7.49 -7.85
C LEU A 132 12.13 8.23 -9.08
N TYR A 133 12.60 7.51 -10.10
CA TYR A 133 13.04 8.12 -11.36
C TYR A 133 11.91 8.89 -12.03
N SER A 134 10.69 8.35 -12.02
CA SER A 134 9.55 9.03 -12.60
C SER A 134 9.27 10.35 -11.88
N ILE A 135 9.28 10.35 -10.53
CA ILE A 135 9.06 11.58 -9.74
C ILE A 135 10.16 12.61 -9.99
N ALA A 136 11.42 12.20 -10.06
CA ALA A 136 12.56 13.10 -10.24
C ALA A 136 12.62 13.77 -11.63
N LEU A 137 11.94 13.22 -12.63
CA LEU A 137 11.92 13.75 -14.00
C LEU A 137 10.76 14.70 -14.28
N PHE A 138 9.76 14.75 -13.40
CA PHE A 138 8.65 15.71 -13.48
C PHE A 138 8.91 16.85 -12.49
N GLU A 139 9.77 17.80 -12.89
CA GLU A 139 9.85 19.15 -12.33
C GLU A 139 8.98 20.14 -13.12
#